data_AF-A0A428KCL6-F1
#
_entry.id   AF-A0A428KCL6-F1
#
_cell.length_a   1.000
_cell.length_b   1.000
_cell.length_c   1.000
_cell.angle_alpha   90.00
_cell.angle_beta   90.00
_cell.angle_gamma   90.00
#
_symmetry.space_group_name_H-M   'P 1'
#
loop_
_entity.id
_entity.type
_entity.pdbx_description
1 polymer ?
#
loop_
_entity_poly.entity_id
_entity_poly.type
_entity_poly.pdbx_seq_one_letter_code
_entity_poly.pdbx_strand_id
1 'polypeptide(L)'
;METNVAQPQELQQRRRFFAAALPEIECCLDKPKDEAAKLNTCPACGYPTLSERAGYEICAICGWEDDGQDDAAADVVWGGANGGYSLSEYRLRVAEELARLTVASATLEAEYRKIGRELRALQLLINQYQAEMQDSVIQQVFVVIGLFSERVRPKK
;
A
#
# COMPACT_ATOMS: atom_id res chain seq x y z
N MET A 1 -3.18 0.68 36.22
CA MET A 1 -2.67 0.72 34.84
C MET A 1 -3.82 1.26 34.01
N GLU A 2 -3.73 2.52 33.58
CA GLU A 2 -4.82 3.15 32.83
C GLU A 2 -4.90 2.49 31.45
N THR A 3 -5.94 1.69 31.22
CA THR A 3 -6.23 1.09 29.91
C THR A 3 -6.58 2.23 28.96
N ASN A 4 -5.72 2.48 27.98
CA ASN A 4 -5.92 3.51 26.96
C ASN A 4 -7.20 3.19 26.16
N VAL A 5 -8.29 3.91 26.46
CA VAL A 5 -9.63 3.73 25.88
C VAL A 5 -9.64 3.89 24.35
N ALA A 6 -8.61 4.55 23.77
CA ALA A 6 -8.48 4.72 22.32
C ALA A 6 -8.19 3.40 21.58
N GLN A 7 -7.43 2.48 22.18
CA GLN A 7 -6.96 1.27 21.49
C GLN A 7 -8.10 0.28 21.16
N PRO A 8 -9.04 -0.03 22.07
CA PRO A 8 -10.19 -0.88 21.73
C PRO A 8 -11.13 -0.24 20.70
N GLN A 9 -11.27 1.08 20.71
CA GLN A 9 -12.14 1.80 19.77
C GLN A 9 -11.58 1.78 18.35
N GLU A 10 -10.27 2.01 18.18
CA GLU A 10 -9.60 1.93 16.88
C GLU A 10 -9.70 0.53 16.26
N LEU A 11 -9.53 -0.53 17.04
CA LEU A 11 -9.71 -1.91 16.58
C LEU A 11 -11.12 -2.14 16.03
N GLN A 12 -12.15 -1.75 16.78
CA GLN A 12 -13.53 -1.92 16.35
C GLN A 12 -13.87 -1.09 15.11
N GLN A 13 -13.35 0.14 15.03
CA GLN A 13 -13.49 0.98 13.83
C GLN A 13 -12.85 0.30 12.62
N ARG A 14 -11.65 -0.25 12.77
CA ARG A 14 -10.94 -0.95 11.69
C ARG A 14 -11.69 -2.20 11.21
N ARG A 15 -12.17 -3.03 12.14
CA ARG A 15 -12.98 -4.23 11.83
C ARG A 15 -14.22 -3.84 11.02
N ARG A 16 -14.95 -2.81 11.48
CA ARG A 16 -16.16 -2.30 10.80
C ARG A 16 -15.86 -1.73 9.42
N PHE A 17 -14.79 -0.94 9.30
CA PHE A 17 -14.39 -0.35 8.03
C PHE A 17 -14.12 -1.43 6.99
N PHE A 18 -13.26 -2.40 7.29
CA PHE A 18 -12.93 -3.45 6.31
C PHE A 18 -14.10 -4.39 6.04
N ALA A 19 -14.92 -4.73 7.05
CA ALA A 19 -16.13 -5.52 6.83
C ALA A 19 -17.10 -4.85 5.84
N ALA A 20 -17.21 -3.52 5.87
CA ALA A 20 -18.07 -2.76 4.95
C ALA A 20 -17.41 -2.48 3.59
N ALA A 21 -16.11 -2.15 3.59
CA ALA A 21 -15.43 -1.61 2.41
C ALA A 21 -14.84 -2.70 1.49
N LEU A 22 -14.45 -3.87 2.01
CA LEU A 22 -13.81 -4.92 1.19
C LEU A 22 -14.59 -5.34 -0.07
N PRO A 23 -15.93 -5.46 -0.06
CA PRO A 23 -16.69 -5.75 -1.26
C PRO A 23 -16.57 -4.66 -2.35
N GLU A 24 -16.27 -3.42 -1.94
CA GLU A 24 -16.26 -2.23 -2.81
C GLU A 24 -14.85 -1.87 -3.31
N ILE A 25 -13.79 -2.24 -2.57
CA ILE A 25 -12.40 -1.89 -2.91
C ILE A 25 -11.98 -2.51 -4.25
N GLU A 26 -11.64 -1.67 -5.23
CA GLU A 26 -11.36 -2.13 -6.60
C GLU A 26 -10.01 -2.84 -6.79
N CYS A 27 -9.02 -2.63 -5.90
CA CYS A 27 -7.83 -3.46 -5.66
C CYS A 27 -6.68 -2.58 -5.15
N CYS A 28 -6.17 -2.89 -3.95
CA CYS A 28 -4.87 -2.43 -3.46
C CYS A 28 -4.08 -3.56 -2.76
N LEU A 29 -4.52 -4.81 -2.86
CA LEU A 29 -4.06 -5.93 -2.00
C LEU A 29 -3.24 -6.98 -2.76
N ASP A 30 -2.64 -6.63 -3.91
CA ASP A 30 -1.93 -7.55 -4.83
C ASP A 30 -2.73 -8.79 -5.24
N LYS A 31 -4.05 -8.80 -4.98
CA LYS A 31 -4.99 -9.88 -5.21
C LYS A 31 -6.14 -9.42 -6.09
N PRO A 32 -6.72 -10.31 -6.91
CA PRO A 32 -7.98 -10.05 -7.59
C PRO A 32 -9.06 -9.57 -6.62
N LYS A 33 -9.90 -8.63 -7.06
CA LYS A 33 -10.95 -8.00 -6.25
C LYS A 33 -11.87 -9.02 -5.58
N ASP A 34 -12.23 -10.08 -6.30
CA ASP A 34 -13.12 -11.15 -5.86
C ASP A 34 -12.50 -12.06 -4.79
N GLU A 35 -11.17 -12.17 -4.73
CA GLU A 35 -10.48 -12.85 -3.64
C GLU A 35 -10.34 -11.94 -2.41
N ALA A 36 -9.97 -10.68 -2.62
CA ALA A 36 -9.83 -9.70 -1.54
C ALA A 36 -11.16 -9.46 -0.79
N ALA A 37 -12.28 -9.44 -1.51
CA ALA A 37 -13.62 -9.25 -0.94
C ALA A 37 -14.06 -10.38 -0.01
N LYS A 38 -13.40 -11.54 -0.03
CA LYS A 38 -13.73 -12.71 0.81
C LYS A 38 -12.95 -12.74 2.13
N LEU A 39 -11.98 -11.85 2.31
CA LEU A 39 -11.14 -11.85 3.49
C LEU A 39 -11.91 -11.37 4.73
N ASN A 40 -11.58 -11.98 5.85
CA ASN A 40 -12.13 -11.71 7.16
C ASN A 40 -11.12 -10.95 8.01
N THR A 41 -11.63 -10.05 8.85
CA THR A 41 -10.78 -9.27 9.76
C THR A 41 -10.29 -10.11 10.93
N CYS A 42 -8.99 -10.04 11.20
CA CYS A 42 -8.38 -10.69 12.35
C CYS A 42 -8.95 -10.12 13.67
N PRO A 43 -9.30 -10.95 14.66
CA PRO A 43 -9.87 -10.47 15.93
C PRO A 43 -8.86 -9.67 16.76
N ALA A 44 -7.55 -9.84 16.55
CA ALA A 44 -6.51 -9.13 17.27
C ALA A 44 -6.17 -7.78 16.65
N CYS A 45 -5.87 -7.73 15.34
CA CYS A 45 -5.38 -6.50 14.69
C CYS A 45 -6.42 -5.79 13.81
N GLY A 46 -7.55 -6.42 13.51
CA GLY A 46 -8.65 -5.84 12.73
C GLY A 46 -8.40 -5.70 11.23
N TYR A 47 -7.25 -6.11 10.71
CA TYR A 47 -6.97 -6.12 9.28
C TYR A 47 -7.49 -7.39 8.60
N PRO A 48 -7.85 -7.34 7.30
CA PRO A 48 -8.42 -8.46 6.59
C PRO A 48 -7.32 -9.40 6.05
N THR A 49 -6.99 -10.40 6.83
CA THR A 49 -5.88 -11.33 6.55
C THR A 49 -6.30 -12.80 6.53
N LEU A 50 -7.51 -13.10 7.01
CA LEU A 50 -7.99 -14.46 7.19
C LEU A 50 -8.91 -14.84 6.03
N SER A 51 -8.75 -16.01 5.45
CA SER A 51 -9.66 -16.53 4.43
C SER A 51 -11.03 -16.89 5.04
N GLU A 52 -11.05 -17.35 6.29
CA GLU A 52 -12.25 -17.65 7.06
C GLU A 52 -12.07 -17.36 8.56
N ARG A 53 -13.17 -17.26 9.31
CA ARG A 53 -13.14 -17.11 10.77
C ARG A 53 -13.12 -18.47 11.47
N ALA A 54 -12.38 -18.56 12.58
CA ALA A 54 -12.21 -19.76 13.40
C ALA A 54 -11.58 -20.94 12.63
N GLY A 55 -10.82 -20.66 11.57
CA GLY A 55 -10.14 -21.66 10.73
C GLY A 55 -8.73 -22.04 11.19
N TYR A 56 -8.30 -21.59 12.38
CA TYR A 56 -6.92 -21.74 12.88
C TYR A 56 -5.85 -21.11 11.97
N GLU A 57 -6.24 -20.15 11.13
CA GLU A 57 -5.29 -19.40 10.32
C GLU A 57 -4.50 -18.41 11.16
N ILE A 58 -3.20 -18.32 10.91
CA ILE A 58 -2.32 -17.34 11.54
C ILE A 58 -2.34 -16.05 10.73
N CYS A 59 -2.73 -14.96 11.39
CA CYS A 59 -2.77 -13.64 10.78
C CYS A 59 -1.38 -13.19 10.31
N ALA A 60 -1.20 -12.98 9.00
CA ALA A 60 0.07 -12.57 8.41
C ALA A 60 0.61 -11.20 8.87
N ILE A 61 -0.24 -10.37 9.50
CA ILE A 61 0.16 -9.05 10.01
C ILE A 61 0.61 -9.12 11.46
N CYS A 62 -0.17 -9.76 12.33
CA CYS A 62 0.07 -9.70 13.76
C CYS A 62 0.54 -11.02 14.37
N GLY A 63 0.34 -12.15 13.70
CA GLY A 63 0.77 -13.47 14.20
C GLY A 63 -0.22 -14.18 15.13
N TRP A 64 -1.41 -13.62 15.38
CA TRP A 64 -2.48 -14.29 16.13
C TRP A 64 -3.11 -15.41 15.30
N GLU A 65 -3.27 -16.60 15.88
CA GLU A 65 -4.04 -17.72 15.32
C GLU A 65 -5.53 -17.52 15.62
N ASP A 66 -6.38 -17.52 14.58
CA ASP A 66 -7.83 -17.41 14.75
C ASP A 66 -8.43 -18.77 15.12
N ASP A 67 -8.28 -19.14 16.38
CA ASP A 67 -8.86 -20.31 17.05
C ASP A 67 -10.37 -20.15 17.37
N GLY A 68 -10.97 -19.03 16.96
CA GLY A 68 -12.36 -18.68 17.21
C GLY A 68 -12.58 -17.79 18.44
N GLN A 69 -11.53 -17.45 19.19
CA GLN A 69 -11.62 -16.49 20.28
C GLN A 69 -11.93 -15.08 19.73
N ASP A 70 -12.91 -14.41 20.34
CA ASP A 70 -13.31 -13.03 19.99
C ASP A 70 -13.76 -12.28 21.26
N ASP A 71 -14.40 -11.12 21.07
CA ASP A 71 -14.72 -10.15 22.13
C ASP A 71 -15.33 -10.73 23.41
N ALA A 72 -16.25 -11.70 23.30
CA ALA A 72 -16.92 -12.30 24.47
C ALA A 72 -15.99 -13.12 25.38
N ALA A 73 -14.86 -13.60 24.85
CA ALA A 73 -13.90 -14.42 25.57
C ALA A 73 -12.52 -13.78 25.61
N ALA A 74 -12.39 -12.49 25.26
CA ALA A 74 -11.10 -11.89 24.94
C ALA A 74 -10.10 -11.85 26.11
N ASP A 75 -10.59 -11.81 27.36
CA ASP A 75 -9.75 -11.76 28.56
C ASP A 75 -9.32 -13.15 29.06
N VAL A 76 -9.77 -14.22 28.42
CA VAL A 76 -9.42 -15.60 28.79
C VAL A 76 -8.16 -16.02 28.04
N VAL A 77 -7.23 -16.70 28.71
CA VAL A 77 -6.08 -17.34 28.03
C VAL A 77 -6.52 -18.71 27.52
N TRP A 78 -6.62 -18.88 26.20
CA TRP A 78 -6.96 -20.18 25.59
C TRP A 78 -5.73 -21.07 25.40
N GLY A 79 -4.53 -20.48 25.32
CA GLY A 79 -3.29 -21.25 25.18
C GLY A 79 -2.92 -21.53 23.71
N GLY A 80 -2.34 -22.71 23.46
CA GLY A 80 -2.06 -23.20 22.11
C GLY A 80 -1.00 -22.37 21.37
N ALA A 81 -1.21 -22.14 20.07
CA ALA A 81 -0.32 -21.35 19.23
C ALA A 81 -0.23 -19.88 19.67
N ASN A 82 -1.28 -19.37 20.32
CA ASN A 82 -1.34 -18.02 20.88
C ASN A 82 -0.56 -17.87 22.20
N GLY A 83 -0.04 -18.98 22.74
CA GLY A 83 0.82 -19.00 23.92
C GLY A 83 0.10 -18.58 25.20
N GLY A 84 0.78 -17.86 26.09
CA GLY A 84 0.24 -17.46 27.40
C GLY A 84 -0.60 -16.18 27.37
N TYR A 85 -0.94 -15.65 26.20
CA TYR A 85 -1.67 -14.39 26.07
C TYR A 85 -3.18 -14.61 25.99
N SER A 86 -3.93 -13.74 26.67
CA SER A 86 -5.33 -13.48 26.31
C SER A 86 -5.38 -12.61 25.05
N LEU A 87 -6.50 -12.68 24.31
CA LEU A 87 -6.71 -11.84 23.13
C LEU A 87 -6.66 -10.34 23.48
N SER A 88 -7.20 -9.94 24.64
CA SER A 88 -7.14 -8.55 25.12
C SER A 88 -5.71 -8.06 25.34
N GLU A 89 -4.87 -8.86 26.00
CA GLU A 89 -3.44 -8.51 26.20
C GLU A 89 -2.71 -8.41 24.86
N TYR A 90 -2.99 -9.35 23.94
CA TYR A 90 -2.36 -9.36 22.63
C TYR A 90 -2.77 -8.15 21.77
N ARG A 91 -4.04 -7.73 21.83
CA ARG A 91 -4.55 -6.52 21.16
C ARG A 91 -3.76 -5.27 21.58
N LEU A 92 -3.47 -5.11 22.86
CA LEU A 92 -2.68 -3.98 23.37
C LEU A 92 -1.27 -3.99 22.79
N ARG A 93 -0.59 -5.15 22.86
CA ARG A 93 0.77 -5.33 22.31
C ARG A 93 0.82 -5.01 20.82
N VAL A 94 -0.13 -5.54 20.05
CA VAL A 94 -0.19 -5.33 18.61
C VAL A 94 -0.52 -3.87 18.28
N ALA A 95 -1.39 -3.22 19.03
CA ALA A 95 -1.70 -1.80 18.84
C ALA A 95 -0.45 -0.93 19.03
N GLU A 96 0.36 -1.20 20.06
CA GLU A 96 1.63 -0.52 20.28
C GLU A 96 2.61 -0.74 19.13
N GLU A 97 2.76 -1.99 18.67
CA GLU A 97 3.68 -2.32 17.57
C GLU A 97 3.24 -1.67 16.25
N LEU A 98 1.94 -1.71 15.93
CA LEU A 98 1.40 -1.07 14.75
C LEU A 98 1.58 0.45 14.78
N ALA A 99 1.38 1.08 15.94
CA ALA A 99 1.62 2.51 16.10
C ALA A 99 3.10 2.85 15.84
N ARG A 100 4.03 2.04 16.38
CA ARG A 100 5.48 2.20 16.16
C ARG A 100 5.84 2.07 14.68
N LEU A 101 5.34 1.05 14.00
CA LEU A 101 5.60 0.81 12.58
C LEU A 101 5.03 1.92 11.69
N THR A 102 3.86 2.46 12.04
CA THR A 102 3.23 3.57 11.31
C THR A 102 4.11 4.81 11.31
N VAL A 103 4.67 5.17 12.48
CA VAL A 103 5.58 6.31 12.60
C VAL A 103 6.87 6.09 11.80
N ALA A 104 7.46 4.89 11.87
CA ALA A 104 8.66 4.56 11.11
C ALA A 104 8.43 4.55 9.59
N SER A 105 7.25 4.12 9.13
CA SER A 105 6.88 4.17 7.71
C SER A 105 6.75 5.61 7.22
N ALA A 106 6.13 6.49 8.01
CA ALA A 106 5.91 7.88 7.62
C ALA A 106 7.21 8.66 7.35
N THR A 107 8.29 8.36 8.09
CA THR A 107 9.62 8.96 7.84
C THR A 107 10.21 8.47 6.53
N LEU A 108 10.15 7.16 6.26
CA LEU A 108 10.62 6.58 5.00
C LEU A 108 9.82 7.08 3.80
N GLU A 109 8.51 7.19 3.92
CA GLU A 109 7.66 7.74 2.86
C GLU A 109 8.05 9.19 2.49
N ALA A 110 8.44 10.01 3.47
CA ALA A 110 8.90 11.37 3.20
C ALA A 110 10.17 11.37 2.36
N GLU A 111 11.11 10.46 2.65
CA GLU A 111 12.33 10.26 1.87
C GLU A 111 12.02 9.72 0.46
N TYR A 112 11.18 8.69 0.34
CA TYR A 112 10.76 8.16 -0.96
C TYR A 112 10.02 9.19 -1.80
N ARG A 113 9.18 10.05 -1.19
CA ARG A 113 8.54 11.19 -1.88
C ARG A 113 9.57 12.18 -2.41
N LYS A 114 10.67 12.41 -1.71
CA LYS A 114 11.76 13.27 -2.16
C LYS A 114 12.47 12.66 -3.37
N ILE A 115 12.86 11.39 -3.28
CA ILE A 115 13.47 10.64 -4.39
C ILE A 115 12.54 10.68 -5.61
N GLY A 116 11.24 10.43 -5.43
CA GLY A 116 10.25 10.50 -6.52
C GLY A 116 10.15 11.88 -7.18
N ARG A 117 10.36 12.98 -6.44
CA ARG A 117 10.44 14.32 -7.04
C ARG A 117 11.71 14.50 -7.88
N GLU A 118 12.85 14.05 -7.38
CA GLU A 118 14.14 14.12 -8.09
C GLU A 118 14.10 13.29 -9.39
N LEU A 119 13.56 12.07 -9.34
CA LEU A 119 13.37 11.23 -10.52
C LEU A 119 12.47 11.89 -11.57
N ARG A 120 11.36 12.52 -11.15
CA ARG A 120 10.50 13.29 -12.07
C ARG A 120 11.22 14.48 -12.70
N ALA A 121 12.04 15.19 -11.93
CA ALA A 121 12.82 16.31 -12.45
C ALA A 121 13.84 15.85 -13.51
N LEU A 122 14.55 14.74 -13.24
CA LEU A 122 15.46 14.14 -14.21
C LEU A 122 14.75 13.68 -15.48
N GLN A 123 13.56 13.06 -15.36
CA GLN A 123 12.77 12.66 -16.51
C GLN A 123 12.37 13.85 -17.39
N LEU A 124 12.01 14.99 -16.79
CA LEU A 124 11.69 16.20 -17.55
C LEU A 124 12.90 16.76 -18.30
N LEU A 125 14.09 16.75 -17.68
CA LEU A 125 15.32 17.17 -18.34
C LEU A 125 15.69 16.26 -19.52
N ILE A 126 15.53 14.94 -19.35
CA ILE A 126 15.75 13.97 -20.44
C ILE A 126 14.78 14.25 -21.60
N ASN A 127 13.50 14.46 -21.29
CA ASN A 127 12.48 14.75 -22.32
C ASN A 127 12.78 16.06 -23.05
N GLN A 128 13.20 17.11 -22.34
CA GLN A 128 13.57 18.38 -22.94
C GLN A 128 14.78 18.22 -23.89
N TYR A 129 15.83 17.55 -23.43
CA TYR A 129 17.03 17.32 -24.25
C TYR A 129 16.71 16.52 -25.52
N GLN A 130 15.86 15.49 -25.41
CA GLN A 130 15.41 14.72 -26.57
C GLN A 130 14.60 15.56 -27.57
N ALA A 131 13.74 16.47 -27.09
CA ALA A 131 12.99 17.38 -27.94
C ALA A 131 13.91 18.36 -28.68
N GLU A 132 14.86 19.00 -27.97
CA GLU A 132 15.84 19.91 -28.57
C GLU A 132 16.72 19.21 -29.62
N MET A 133 17.13 17.96 -29.36
CA MET A 133 17.89 17.16 -30.32
C MET A 133 17.05 16.79 -31.55
N GLN A 134 15.77 16.44 -31.37
CA GLN A 134 14.85 16.16 -32.49
C GLN A 134 14.61 17.40 -33.36
N ASP A 135 14.39 18.57 -32.75
CA ASP A 135 14.18 19.83 -33.48
C ASP A 135 15.40 20.21 -34.32
N SER A 136 16.61 20.02 -33.77
CA SER A 136 17.87 20.23 -34.50
C SER A 136 17.99 19.33 -35.73
N VAL A 137 17.67 18.04 -35.59
CA VAL A 137 17.67 17.09 -36.71
C VAL A 137 16.63 17.49 -37.77
N ILE A 138 15.42 17.86 -37.35
CA ILE A 138 14.35 18.32 -38.25
C ILE A 138 14.79 19.56 -39.02
N GLN A 139 15.38 20.55 -38.36
CA GLN A 139 15.92 21.75 -39.01
C GLN A 139 16.99 21.41 -40.06
N GLN A 140 17.92 20.50 -39.73
CA GLN A 140 18.95 20.04 -40.68
C GLN A 140 18.32 19.38 -41.92
N VAL A 141 17.31 18.53 -41.74
CA VAL A 141 16.57 17.91 -42.86
C VAL A 141 15.93 18.96 -43.75
N PHE A 142 15.27 19.98 -43.17
CA PHE A 142 14.67 21.07 -43.95
C PHE A 142 15.70 21.88 -44.76
N VAL A 143 16.86 22.18 -44.19
CA VAL A 143 17.95 22.86 -44.90
C VAL A 143 18.43 22.04 -46.10
N VAL A 144 18.64 20.74 -45.92
CA VAL A 144 19.07 19.83 -47.01
C VAL A 144 18.01 19.75 -48.12
N ILE A 145 16.73 19.62 -47.76
CA ILE A 145 15.61 19.61 -48.72
C ILE A 145 15.53 20.93 -49.50
N GLY A 146 15.71 22.07 -48.82
CA GLY A 146 15.73 23.39 -49.46
C GLY A 146 16.86 23.52 -50.48
N LEU A 147 18.09 23.18 -50.09
CA LEU A 147 19.27 23.18 -50.97
C LEU A 147 19.08 22.29 -52.21
N PHE A 148 18.46 21.12 -52.04
CA PHE A 148 18.14 20.24 -53.15
C PHE A 148 17.10 20.89 -54.08
N SER A 149 16.03 21.44 -53.51
CA SER A 149 14.93 22.07 -54.26
C SER A 149 15.37 23.30 -55.05
N GLU A 150 16.36 24.06 -54.56
CA GLU A 150 16.95 25.19 -55.29
C GLU A 150 17.84 24.73 -56.45
N ARG A 151 18.55 23.60 -56.30
CA ARG A 151 19.45 23.06 -57.33
C ARG A 151 18.72 22.37 -58.49
N VAL A 152 17.53 21.83 -58.22
CA VAL A 152 16.72 21.07 -59.20
C VAL A 152 15.69 21.98 -59.91
N ARG A 153 15.51 23.23 -59.47
CA ARG A 153 14.64 24.19 -60.19
C ARG A 153 15.19 24.46 -61.59
N PRO A 154 14.38 24.30 -62.66
CA PRO A 154 14.82 24.59 -64.01
C PRO A 154 15.13 26.09 -64.15
N LYS A 155 16.31 26.40 -64.70
CA LYS A 155 16.65 27.78 -65.08
C LYS A 155 15.74 28.18 -66.23
N LYS A 156 15.01 29.28 -66.06
CA LYS A 156 14.30 29.96 -67.16
C LYS A 156 15.29 30.55 -68.14
#